data_AF-A0A969EPK3-F1
#
_entry.id   AF-A0A969EPK3-F1
#
_cell.length_a   1.000
_cell.length_b   1.000
_cell.length_c   1.000
_cell.angle_alpha   90.00
_cell.angle_beta   90.00
_cell.angle_gamma   90.00
#
_symmetry.space_group_name_H-M   'P 1'
#
loop_
_entity.id
_entity.type
_entity.pdbx_description
1 polymer ?
#
loop_
_entity_poly.entity_id
_entity_poly.type
_entity_poly.pdbx_seq_one_letter_code
_entity_poly.pdbx_strand_id
1 'polypeptide(L)'
;MVLEIFLVQSWIFPYSMEAVGRTLRGKGLLFLSSPFSNEAVELLARVGVAAWKVASGEINSRGMLERMARTKLPVILSTGMSGMAEIEAAVESVRSRNLPLAILQCTTAYPCPPERVGLNLMAEFRERFRCLTGLSDHSG
;
A
#
# COMPACT_ATOMS: atom_id res chain seq x y z
N MET A 1 -7.38 4.69 -15.72
CA MET A 1 -6.17 3.96 -15.29
C MET A 1 -6.60 2.98 -14.22
N VAL A 2 -6.82 1.71 -14.57
CA VAL A 2 -7.16 0.66 -13.61
C VAL A 2 -5.85 0.19 -12.99
N LEU A 3 -5.69 0.37 -11.67
CA LEU A 3 -4.56 -0.18 -10.92
C LEU A 3 -4.94 -1.61 -10.49
N GLU A 4 -4.38 -2.62 -11.15
CA GLU A 4 -4.41 -3.99 -10.62
C GLU A 4 -3.31 -4.12 -9.55
N ILE A 5 -3.72 -4.26 -8.29
CA ILE A 5 -2.82 -4.46 -7.13
C ILE A 5 -2.75 -5.97 -6.86
N PHE A 6 -1.63 -6.60 -7.17
CA PHE A 6 -1.35 -7.97 -6.73
C PHE A 6 -0.80 -7.93 -5.29
N LEU A 7 -1.56 -8.48 -4.34
CA LEU A 7 -1.11 -8.72 -2.97
C LEU A 7 -0.28 -10.02 -2.96
N VAL A 8 1.03 -9.92 -2.73
CA VAL A 8 1.94 -11.07 -2.69
C VAL A 8 2.29 -11.39 -1.24
N GLN A 9 1.58 -12.34 -0.63
CA GLN A 9 2.03 -13.03 0.58
C GLN A 9 2.91 -14.21 0.18
N SER A 10 3.86 -14.56 1.05
CA SER A 10 5.01 -15.46 0.88
C SER A 10 4.68 -16.92 0.49
N TRP A 11 4.13 -17.13 -0.70
CA TRP A 11 4.03 -18.44 -1.35
C TRP A 11 5.13 -18.55 -2.41
N ILE A 12 5.77 -19.71 -2.44
CA ILE A 12 6.88 -20.08 -3.34
C ILE A 12 6.46 -19.78 -4.78
N PHE A 13 6.92 -18.65 -5.33
CA PHE A 13 6.78 -18.40 -6.74
C PHE A 13 7.78 -19.29 -7.49
N PRO A 14 7.37 -19.99 -8.56
CA PRO A 14 8.32 -20.63 -9.47
C PRO A 14 9.21 -19.63 -10.21
N TYR A 15 8.95 -18.32 -10.05
CA TYR A 15 9.65 -17.23 -10.73
C TYR A 15 10.14 -16.18 -9.72
N SER A 16 11.31 -15.60 -9.99
CA SER A 16 11.81 -14.50 -9.17
C SER A 16 10.98 -13.24 -9.35
N MET A 17 10.84 -12.43 -8.30
CA MET A 17 10.16 -11.13 -8.38
C MET A 17 10.85 -10.18 -9.37
N GLU A 18 12.16 -10.32 -9.56
CA GLU A 18 12.92 -9.61 -10.58
C GLU A 18 12.44 -9.94 -12.00
N ALA A 19 12.14 -11.22 -12.28
CA ALA A 19 11.62 -11.66 -13.57
C ALA A 19 10.19 -11.11 -13.83
N VAL A 20 9.34 -11.13 -12.80
CA VAL A 20 7.99 -10.55 -12.85
C VAL A 20 8.07 -9.04 -13.14
N GLY A 21 8.85 -8.30 -12.35
CA GLY A 21 9.03 -6.85 -12.52
C GLY A 21 9.59 -6.49 -13.90
N ARG A 22 10.57 -7.26 -14.42
CA ARG A 22 11.10 -7.06 -15.78
C ARG A 22 10.04 -7.27 -16.85
N THR A 23 9.23 -8.32 -16.71
CA THR A 23 8.18 -8.66 -17.69
C THR A 23 7.13 -7.56 -17.76
N LEU A 24 6.66 -7.07 -16.61
CA LEU A 24 5.67 -6.01 -16.54
C LEU A 24 6.20 -4.70 -17.14
N ARG A 25 7.43 -4.31 -16.80
CA ARG A 25 8.08 -3.13 -17.39
C ARG A 25 8.27 -3.25 -18.90
N GLY A 26 8.65 -4.43 -19.40
CA GLY A 26 8.75 -4.70 -20.84
C GLY A 26 7.42 -4.55 -21.59
N LYS A 27 6.29 -4.64 -20.88
CA LYS A 27 4.94 -4.40 -21.39
C LYS A 27 4.42 -2.97 -21.13
N GLY A 28 5.25 -2.08 -20.58
CA GLY A 28 4.84 -0.72 -20.21
C GLY A 28 3.92 -0.65 -18.98
N LEU A 29 3.86 -1.72 -18.17
CA LEU A 29 3.05 -1.77 -16.95
C LEU A 29 3.88 -1.39 -15.72
N LEU A 30 3.23 -0.71 -14.77
CA LEU A 30 3.81 -0.43 -13.47
C LEU A 30 3.79 -1.70 -12.61
N PHE A 31 4.87 -1.94 -11.87
CA PHE A 31 4.94 -3.01 -10.89
C PHE A 31 4.85 -2.43 -9.48
N LEU A 32 3.87 -2.90 -8.71
CA LEU A 32 3.71 -2.62 -7.29
C LEU A 32 3.61 -3.95 -6.53
N SER A 33 4.06 -3.94 -5.29
CA SER A 33 3.87 -5.06 -4.36
C SER A 33 3.88 -4.52 -2.93
N SER A 34 3.35 -5.33 -2.00
CA SER A 34 3.33 -4.99 -0.57
C SER A 34 4.39 -5.81 0.17
N PRO A 35 5.42 -5.18 0.75
CA PRO A 35 6.34 -5.89 1.63
C PRO A 35 5.67 -6.17 2.98
N PHE A 36 6.01 -7.30 3.59
CA PHE A 36 5.57 -7.71 4.94
C PHE A 36 6.76 -7.88 5.92
N SER A 37 7.97 -7.51 5.49
CA SER A 37 9.18 -7.49 6.32
C SER A 37 10.19 -6.47 5.79
N ASN A 38 11.23 -6.17 6.58
CA ASN A 38 12.31 -5.28 6.15
C ASN A 38 13.10 -5.86 4.96
N GLU A 39 13.31 -7.17 4.96
CA GLU A 39 13.98 -7.91 3.88
C GLU A 39 13.15 -7.85 2.59
N ALA A 40 11.82 -7.89 2.70
CA ALA A 40 10.92 -7.71 1.57
C ALA A 40 10.99 -6.29 1.00
N VAL A 41 11.15 -5.25 1.85
CA VAL A 41 11.40 -3.88 1.38
C VAL A 41 12.70 -3.82 0.57
N GLU A 42 13.78 -4.43 1.06
CA GLU A 42 15.06 -4.46 0.35
C GLU A 42 14.97 -5.22 -0.99
N LEU A 43 14.28 -6.35 -1.02
CA LEU A 43 14.01 -7.10 -2.24
C LEU A 43 13.23 -6.26 -3.26
N LEU A 44 12.10 -5.68 -2.86
CA LEU A 44 11.23 -4.91 -3.77
C LEU A 44 11.91 -3.62 -4.26
N ALA A 45 12.78 -3.02 -3.45
CA ALA A 45 13.62 -1.91 -3.89
C ALA A 45 14.57 -2.32 -5.02
N ARG A 46 15.22 -3.50 -4.92
CA ARG A 46 16.05 -4.04 -6.01
C ARG A 46 15.25 -4.42 -7.26
N VAL A 47 14.05 -4.96 -7.08
CA VAL A 47 13.14 -5.30 -8.19
C VAL A 47 12.69 -4.04 -8.93
N GLY A 48 12.58 -2.91 -8.23
CA GLY A 48 12.19 -1.61 -8.79
C GLY A 48 10.68 -1.45 -8.86
N VAL A 49 10.02 -1.42 -7.70
CA VAL A 49 8.60 -1.06 -7.58
C VAL A 49 8.38 0.42 -7.92
N ALA A 50 7.23 0.75 -8.49
CA ALA A 50 6.88 2.13 -8.86
C ALA A 50 6.36 2.96 -7.67
N ALA A 51 5.79 2.29 -6.67
CA ALA A 51 5.31 2.89 -5.42
C ALA A 51 5.22 1.80 -4.34
N TRP A 52 5.21 2.22 -3.08
CA TRP A 52 5.05 1.35 -1.93
C TRP A 52 3.57 1.17 -1.58
N LYS A 53 3.07 -0.05 -1.69
CA LYS A 53 1.78 -0.42 -1.10
C LYS A 53 2.02 -0.92 0.31
N VAL A 54 1.47 -0.24 1.31
CA VAL A 54 1.46 -0.71 2.69
C VAL A 54 0.12 -1.40 2.93
N ALA A 55 0.18 -2.67 3.32
CA ALA A 55 -1.01 -3.44 3.66
C ALA A 55 -1.56 -3.00 5.02
N SER A 56 -2.86 -3.26 5.24
CA SER A 56 -3.58 -2.81 6.43
C SER A 56 -2.94 -3.27 7.74
N GLY A 57 -2.35 -4.48 7.78
CA GLY A 57 -1.68 -5.01 8.97
C GLY A 57 -0.34 -4.35 9.30
N GLU A 58 0.24 -3.62 8.33
CA GLU A 58 1.62 -3.13 8.38
C GLU A 58 1.69 -1.61 8.52
N ILE A 59 0.54 -0.93 8.63
CA ILE A 59 0.45 0.53 8.72
C ILE A 59 1.16 1.13 9.94
N ASN A 60 1.34 0.36 11.02
CA ASN A 60 2.07 0.77 12.22
C ASN A 60 3.55 0.30 12.21
N SER A 61 4.01 -0.35 11.14
CA SER A 61 5.37 -0.88 11.02
C SER A 61 6.39 0.22 10.74
N ARG A 62 6.78 0.95 11.79
CA ARG A 62 7.70 2.09 11.71
C ARG A 62 9.00 1.76 10.97
N GLY A 63 9.63 0.64 11.30
CA GLY A 63 10.88 0.22 10.67
C GLY A 63 10.75 0.02 9.15
N MET A 64 9.64 -0.53 8.69
CA MET A 64 9.36 -0.69 7.27
C MET A 64 9.06 0.65 6.61
N LEU A 65 8.19 1.48 7.21
CA LEU A 65 7.85 2.81 6.67
C LEU A 65 9.09 3.69 6.51
N GLU A 66 9.99 3.68 7.49
CA GLU A 66 11.25 4.42 7.40
C GLU A 66 12.12 3.93 6.23
N ARG A 67 12.24 2.62 6.03
CA ARG A 67 13.02 2.03 4.93
C ARG A 67 12.41 2.34 3.58
N MET A 68 11.10 2.17 3.44
CA MET A 68 10.36 2.54 2.22
C MET A 68 10.58 4.01 1.89
N ALA A 69 10.46 4.89 2.88
CA ALA A 69 10.53 6.32 2.64
C ALA A 69 11.94 6.84 2.30
N ARG A 70 13.01 6.07 2.59
CA ARG A 70 14.37 6.36 2.11
C ARG A 70 14.49 6.26 0.59
N THR A 71 13.63 5.48 -0.07
CA THR A 71 13.65 5.31 -1.53
C THR A 71 13.05 6.48 -2.31
N LYS A 72 12.39 7.43 -1.61
CA LYS A 72 11.70 8.59 -2.20
C LYS A 72 10.56 8.25 -3.17
N LEU A 73 10.07 7.02 -3.14
CA LEU A 73 8.92 6.59 -3.94
C LEU A 73 7.59 6.99 -3.27
N PRO A 74 6.49 7.14 -4.05
CA PRO A 74 5.15 7.33 -3.51
C PRO A 74 4.72 6.20 -2.58
N VAL A 75 3.83 6.51 -1.63
CA VAL A 75 3.30 5.55 -0.65
C VAL A 75 1.78 5.48 -0.72
N ILE A 76 1.22 4.27 -0.66
CA ILE A 76 -0.21 3.96 -0.68
C ILE A 76 -0.56 3.14 0.57
N LEU A 77 -1.22 3.75 1.54
CA LEU A 77 -1.60 3.12 2.82
C LEU A 77 -3.00 2.52 2.71
N SER A 78 -3.20 1.23 3.01
CA SER A 78 -4.55 0.70 3.33
C SER A 78 -4.80 0.81 4.82
N THR A 79 -6.04 1.16 5.21
CA THR A 79 -6.37 1.54 6.60
C THR A 79 -7.21 0.52 7.36
N GLY A 80 -7.30 -0.72 6.88
CA GLY A 80 -8.12 -1.73 7.54
C GLY A 80 -7.58 -2.09 8.92
N MET A 81 -8.47 -2.42 9.87
CA MET A 81 -8.12 -2.74 11.26
C MET A 81 -7.43 -1.60 12.03
N SER A 82 -7.36 -0.37 11.49
CA SER A 82 -6.65 0.73 12.11
C SER A 82 -7.59 1.81 12.64
N GLY A 83 -7.30 2.29 13.84
CA GLY A 83 -7.94 3.49 14.39
C GLY A 83 -7.38 4.78 13.78
N MET A 84 -8.07 5.91 14.01
CA MET A 84 -7.64 7.20 13.45
C MET A 84 -6.23 7.64 13.89
N ALA A 85 -5.86 7.37 15.15
CA ALA A 85 -4.53 7.72 15.65
C ALA A 85 -3.40 6.93 14.96
N GLU A 86 -3.63 5.67 14.62
CA GLU A 86 -2.63 4.84 13.91
C GLU A 86 -2.46 5.31 12.46
N ILE A 87 -3.57 5.65 11.81
CA ILE A 87 -3.56 6.20 10.45
C ILE A 87 -2.87 7.56 10.44
N GLU A 88 -3.16 8.45 11.40
CA GLU A 88 -2.47 9.74 11.57
C GLU A 88 -0.96 9.58 11.73
N ALA A 89 -0.52 8.66 12.60
CA ALA A 89 0.89 8.39 12.80
C ALA A 89 1.58 7.90 11.51
N ALA A 90 0.92 7.01 10.76
CA ALA A 90 1.43 6.53 9.49
C ALA A 90 1.51 7.65 8.44
N VAL A 91 0.47 8.47 8.32
CA VAL A 91 0.43 9.64 7.42
C VAL A 91 1.55 10.61 7.73
N GLU A 92 1.79 10.92 9.00
CA GLU A 92 2.86 11.83 9.42
C GLU A 92 4.25 11.27 9.13
N SER A 93 4.43 9.96 9.29
CA SER A 93 5.71 9.29 8.95
C SER A 93 6.09 9.44 7.47
N VAL A 94 5.09 9.52 6.57
CA VAL A 94 5.29 9.71 5.13
C VAL A 94 5.44 11.19 4.80
N ARG A 95 4.59 12.06 5.37
CA ARG A 95 4.59 13.51 5.13
C ARG A 95 5.83 14.22 5.61
N SER A 96 6.36 13.85 6.78
CA SER A 96 7.62 14.39 7.30
C SER A 96 8.81 14.20 6.35
N ARG A 97 8.67 13.33 5.34
CA ARG A 97 9.68 13.05 4.31
C ARG A 97 9.34 13.63 2.94
N ASN A 98 8.25 14.40 2.86
CA ASN A 98 7.72 15.08 1.67
C ASN A 98 7.46 14.12 0.49
N LEU A 99 6.89 12.94 0.76
CA LEU A 99 6.57 11.94 -0.26
C LEU A 99 5.11 12.04 -0.72
N PRO A 100 4.82 11.74 -2.00
CA PRO A 100 3.43 11.60 -2.45
C PRO A 100 2.72 10.48 -1.68
N LEU A 101 1.51 10.76 -1.22
CA LEU A 101 0.74 9.86 -0.37
C LEU A 101 -0.68 9.65 -0.92
N ALA A 102 -1.13 8.41 -0.90
CA ALA A 102 -2.53 8.03 -1.04
C ALA A 102 -2.98 7.18 0.14
N ILE A 103 -4.24 7.35 0.56
CA ILE A 103 -4.88 6.56 1.61
C ILE A 103 -6.04 5.79 0.99
N LEU A 104 -6.10 4.48 1.24
CA LEU A 104 -7.17 3.62 0.80
C LEU A 104 -8.01 3.20 2.00
N GLN A 105 -9.29 3.59 1.98
CA GLN A 105 -10.27 2.99 2.86
C GLN A 105 -10.31 1.48 2.61
N CYS A 106 -10.33 0.71 3.67
CA CYS A 106 -10.29 -0.73 3.60
C CYS A 106 -11.01 -1.33 4.80
N THR A 107 -11.90 -2.29 4.55
CA THR A 107 -12.44 -3.15 5.60
C THR A 107 -11.83 -4.53 5.45
N THR A 108 -11.06 -4.97 6.46
CA THR A 108 -10.41 -6.28 6.47
C THR A 108 -11.42 -7.38 6.82
N ALA A 109 -12.27 -7.72 5.84
CA ALA A 109 -13.23 -8.81 5.87
C ALA A 109 -13.32 -9.43 4.46
N TYR A 110 -13.38 -10.77 4.37
CA TYR A 110 -13.28 -11.49 3.11
C TYR A 110 -14.40 -12.56 3.01
N PRO A 111 -15.52 -12.29 2.34
CA PRO A 111 -15.89 -11.00 1.75
C PRO A 111 -16.34 -9.95 2.79
N CYS A 112 -16.24 -8.68 2.42
CA CYS A 112 -16.77 -7.55 3.17
C CYS A 112 -18.24 -7.31 2.76
N PRO A 113 -19.22 -7.40 3.66
CA PRO A 113 -20.60 -7.12 3.28
C PRO A 113 -20.76 -5.64 2.87
N PRO A 114 -21.62 -5.30 1.90
CA PRO A 114 -21.73 -3.95 1.33
C PRO A 114 -21.91 -2.84 2.37
N GLU A 115 -22.69 -3.10 3.42
CA GLU A 115 -22.96 -2.17 4.53
C GLU A 115 -21.72 -1.87 5.39
N ARG A 116 -20.63 -2.65 5.26
CA ARG A 116 -19.38 -2.48 6.00
C ARG A 116 -18.20 -1.96 5.16
N VAL A 117 -18.40 -1.66 3.87
CA VAL A 117 -17.32 -1.16 2.99
C VAL A 117 -16.78 0.20 3.49
N GLY A 118 -17.67 1.06 3.97
CA GLY A 118 -17.29 2.34 4.58
C GLY A 118 -16.88 3.42 3.57
N LEU A 119 -17.52 3.48 2.40
CA LEU A 119 -17.22 4.47 1.35
C LEU A 119 -17.23 5.92 1.85
N ASN A 120 -18.04 6.23 2.87
CA ASN A 120 -18.09 7.54 3.52
C ASN A 120 -16.75 7.97 4.11
N LEU A 121 -15.91 7.03 4.58
CA LEU A 121 -14.60 7.33 5.16
C LEU A 121 -13.62 7.91 4.14
N MET A 122 -13.81 7.64 2.84
CA MET A 122 -12.94 8.21 1.79
C MET A 122 -13.07 9.73 1.71
N ALA A 123 -14.25 10.27 2.00
CA ALA A 123 -14.49 11.72 2.06
C ALA A 123 -13.85 12.31 3.32
N GLU A 124 -14.03 11.67 4.48
CA GLU A 124 -13.39 12.06 5.74
C GLU A 124 -11.87 12.09 5.62
N PHE A 125 -11.27 11.05 5.03
CA PHE A 125 -9.82 10.98 4.81
C PHE A 125 -9.32 12.09 3.89
N ARG A 126 -10.11 12.48 2.87
CA ARG A 126 -9.73 13.55 1.94
C ARG A 126 -9.70 14.88 2.65
N GLU A 127 -10.70 15.17 3.48
CA GLU A 127 -10.79 16.41 4.25
C GLU A 127 -9.68 16.49 5.31
N ARG A 128 -9.52 15.43 6.11
CA ARG A 128 -8.54 15.36 7.21
C ARG A 128 -7.11 15.33 6.72
N PHE A 129 -6.82 14.46 5.76
CA PHE A 129 -5.45 14.18 5.31
C PHE A 129 -5.08 14.86 3.99
N ARG A 130 -5.97 15.63 3.36
CA ARG A 130 -5.66 16.45 2.16
C ARG A 130 -4.75 15.74 1.15
N CYS A 131 -5.03 14.46 0.89
CA CYS A 131 -4.26 13.60 0.00
C CYS A 131 -5.20 12.84 -0.93
N LEU A 132 -4.62 12.08 -1.87
CA LEU A 132 -5.42 11.18 -2.69
C LEU A 132 -6.08 10.12 -1.79
N THR A 133 -7.35 9.86 -2.05
CA THR A 133 -8.12 8.83 -1.35
C THR A 133 -8.73 7.84 -2.32
N GLY A 134 -8.73 6.57 -1.93
CA GLY A 134 -9.27 5.46 -2.73
C GLY A 134 -9.89 4.38 -1.85
N LEU A 135 -10.22 3.25 -2.47
CA LEU A 135 -10.78 2.07 -1.82
C LEU A 135 -9.87 0.85 -2.10
N SER A 136 -9.63 0.05 -1.08
CA SER A 136 -9.06 -1.30 -1.18
C SER A 136 -10.20 -2.26 -0.82
N ASP A 137 -10.83 -2.81 -1.84
CA ASP A 137 -12.11 -3.52 -1.71
C ASP A 137 -11.95 -5.03 -1.53
N HIS A 138 -12.87 -5.62 -0.76
CA HIS A 138 -12.97 -7.05 -0.52
C HIS A 138 -14.42 -7.54 -0.58
N SER A 139 -15.35 -6.84 -1.25
CA SER A 139 -16.78 -7.12 -1.09
C SER A 139 -17.27 -8.42 -1.74
N GLY A 140 -16.47 -9.00 -2.64
CA GLY A 140 -16.85 -10.18 -3.43
C GLY A 140 -17.72 -9.83 -4.63
#